data_AF-A0A914JCC9-F1
#
_entry.id   AF-A0A914JCC9-F1
#
_cell.length_a   1.000
_cell.length_b   1.000
_cell.length_c   1.000
_cell.angle_alpha   90.00
_cell.angle_beta   90.00
_cell.angle_gamma   90.00
#
_symmetry.space_group_name_H-M   'P 1'
#
loop_
_entity.id
_entity.type
_entity.pdbx_description
1 polymer ?
#
loop_
_entity_poly.entity_id
_entity_poly.type
_entity_poly.pdbx_seq_one_letter_code
_entity_poly.pdbx_strand_id
1 'polypeptide(L)'
;MNDPSKSMNDIIRIYLADGSSKNVRIDNHTTVQRVVDVVLDGLGLDQFSVCHFALRLAEPPTIPGASKQSECFWLHPFLKMSQDIHEMYQTEMSAFLYFYDQLSDDYLNHISWKIEQDLAMELGALMLKKRFPNVTVSNVEKKLDFKIIEQEGGLIKYLPEAMMVNVKTRRAQTLSPQVHRRQISPTVLNSEYPSPPRVRIIEQKMISNSSTSGSEDYAKSMGEFFHRFKERGLGGTKFLPKC
;
A
#
# COMPACT_ATOMS: atom_id res chain seq x y z
N MET A 1 -26.27 27.56 -27.21
CA MET A 1 -26.35 26.21 -27.83
C MET A 1 -25.03 25.53 -27.60
N ASN A 2 -24.98 24.52 -26.71
CA ASN A 2 -23.82 23.65 -26.58
C ASN A 2 -23.96 22.56 -27.65
N ASP A 3 -22.92 22.39 -28.46
CA ASP A 3 -22.84 21.38 -29.51
C ASP A 3 -22.69 19.99 -28.87
N PRO A 4 -23.63 19.04 -29.08
CA PRO A 4 -23.57 17.70 -28.50
C PRO A 4 -22.45 16.82 -29.09
N SER A 5 -21.71 17.30 -30.10
CA SER A 5 -20.62 16.58 -30.76
C SER A 5 -19.22 16.89 -30.20
N LYS A 6 -19.08 17.81 -29.23
CA LYS A 6 -17.77 18.14 -28.67
C LYS A 6 -17.31 17.02 -27.74
N SER A 7 -16.43 16.14 -28.22
CA SER A 7 -15.78 15.11 -27.39
C SER A 7 -15.09 15.82 -26.22
N MET A 8 -15.55 15.58 -24.99
CA MET A 8 -14.82 16.00 -23.80
C MET A 8 -13.57 15.15 -23.77
N ASN A 9 -12.40 15.77 -23.89
CA ASN A 9 -11.11 15.10 -23.78
C ASN A 9 -10.41 15.72 -22.58
N ASP A 10 -10.41 15.00 -21.47
CA ASP A 10 -9.79 15.44 -20.23
C ASP A 10 -8.62 14.53 -19.85
N ILE A 11 -7.82 14.99 -18.90
CA ILE A 11 -6.71 14.23 -18.33
C ILE A 11 -6.92 14.13 -16.83
N ILE A 12 -7.04 12.90 -16.33
CA ILE A 12 -7.08 12.62 -14.90
C ILE A 12 -5.71 12.14 -14.42
N ARG A 13 -5.38 12.46 -13.17
CA ARG A 13 -4.17 11.98 -12.52
C ARG A 13 -4.54 10.84 -11.57
N ILE A 14 -3.91 9.69 -11.76
CA ILE A 14 -4.03 8.51 -10.91
C ILE A 14 -2.78 8.45 -10.03
N TYR A 15 -2.98 8.51 -8.72
CA TYR A 15 -1.92 8.31 -7.73
C TYR A 15 -1.75 6.82 -7.44
N LEU A 16 -0.51 6.38 -7.33
CA LEU A 16 -0.14 4.98 -7.17
C LEU A 16 0.42 4.72 -5.76
N ALA A 17 0.44 3.45 -5.36
CA ALA A 17 0.92 3.01 -4.05
C ALA A 17 2.40 3.38 -3.77
N ASP A 18 3.22 3.52 -4.80
CA ASP A 18 4.63 3.93 -4.67
C ASP A 18 4.81 5.46 -4.51
N GLY A 19 3.71 6.21 -4.38
CA GLY A 19 3.68 7.66 -4.31
C GLY A 19 3.85 8.36 -5.66
N SER A 20 4.03 7.61 -6.75
CA SER A 20 4.07 8.17 -8.10
C SER A 20 2.66 8.45 -8.63
N SER A 21 2.59 9.01 -9.84
CA SER A 21 1.30 9.20 -10.51
C SER A 21 1.39 8.96 -12.02
N LYS A 22 0.28 8.51 -12.59
CA LYS A 22 0.07 8.36 -14.04
C LYS A 22 -1.03 9.31 -14.50
N ASN A 23 -0.82 9.94 -15.65
CA ASN A 23 -1.85 10.74 -16.31
C ASN A 23 -2.60 9.87 -17.31
N VAL A 24 -3.92 9.79 -17.19
CA VAL A 24 -4.79 9.01 -18.07
C VAL A 24 -5.69 9.98 -18.82
N ARG A 25 -5.67 9.90 -20.15
CA ARG A 25 -6.63 10.64 -20.98
C ARG A 25 -7.97 9.94 -20.92
N ILE A 26 -9.04 10.71 -20.73
CA ILE A 26 -10.40 10.22 -20.66
C ILE A 26 -11.30 10.98 -21.64
N ASP A 27 -12.33 10.28 -22.10
CA ASP A 27 -13.40 10.83 -22.91
C ASP A 27 -14.78 10.46 -22.34
N ASN A 28 -15.84 10.88 -23.05
CA ASN A 28 -17.24 10.61 -22.69
C ASN A 28 -17.59 9.11 -22.62
N HIS A 29 -16.75 8.22 -23.13
CA HIS A 29 -16.98 6.78 -23.18
C HIS A 29 -16.04 6.01 -22.25
N THR A 30 -15.09 6.70 -21.60
CA THR A 30 -14.08 6.07 -20.75
C THR A 30 -14.70 5.60 -19.44
N THR A 31 -14.64 4.29 -19.18
CA THR A 31 -15.14 3.67 -17.96
C THR A 31 -14.05 3.59 -16.88
N VAL A 32 -14.44 3.47 -15.62
CA VAL A 32 -13.50 3.24 -14.49
C VAL A 32 -12.68 1.97 -14.72
N GLN A 33 -13.33 0.90 -15.22
CA GLN A 33 -12.65 -0.33 -15.62
C GLN A 33 -11.54 -0.05 -16.63
N ARG A 34 -11.84 0.73 -17.67
CA ARG A 34 -10.86 1.07 -18.70
C ARG A 34 -9.68 1.87 -18.15
N VAL A 35 -9.93 2.77 -17.21
CA VAL A 35 -8.86 3.51 -16.51
C VAL A 35 -7.97 2.54 -15.73
N VAL A 36 -8.56 1.60 -14.99
CA VAL A 36 -7.80 0.56 -14.26
C VAL A 36 -6.96 -0.27 -15.25
N ASP A 37 -7.55 -0.79 -16.32
CA ASP A 37 -6.84 -1.60 -17.32
C ASP A 37 -5.62 -0.86 -17.88
N VAL A 38 -5.76 0.42 -18.23
CA VAL A 38 -4.66 1.25 -18.77
C VAL A 38 -3.57 1.47 -17.72
N VAL A 39 -3.95 1.69 -16.46
CA VAL A 39 -3.00 1.89 -15.37
C VAL A 39 -2.23 0.60 -15.10
N LEU A 40 -2.91 -0.55 -15.05
CA LEU A 40 -2.30 -1.86 -14.81
C LEU A 40 -1.37 -2.28 -15.95
N ASP A 41 -1.78 -2.10 -17.20
CA ASP A 41 -0.92 -2.30 -18.37
C ASP A 41 0.35 -1.43 -18.28
N GLY A 42 0.18 -0.15 -17.91
CA GLY A 42 1.30 0.76 -17.68
C GLY A 42 2.18 0.41 -16.47
N LEU A 43 1.75 -0.50 -15.59
CA LEU A 43 2.53 -1.06 -14.48
C LEU A 43 3.13 -2.43 -14.82
N GLY A 44 2.84 -2.99 -15.99
CA GLY A 44 3.22 -4.35 -16.35
C GLY A 44 2.47 -5.42 -15.56
N LEU A 45 1.28 -5.09 -15.06
CA LEU A 45 0.40 -6.02 -14.34
C LEU A 45 -0.55 -6.72 -15.31
N ASP A 46 -0.86 -7.97 -15.01
CA ASP A 46 -1.70 -8.80 -15.88
C ASP A 46 -3.17 -8.34 -15.84
N GLN A 47 -3.88 -8.48 -16.96
CA GLN A 47 -5.30 -8.13 -17.08
C GLN A 47 -6.21 -8.95 -16.16
N PHE A 48 -5.82 -10.17 -15.78
CA PHE A 48 -6.57 -10.99 -14.82
C PHE A 48 -6.52 -10.37 -13.41
N SER A 49 -5.49 -9.58 -13.13
CA SER A 49 -5.31 -8.91 -11.84
C SER A 49 -6.22 -7.74 -11.63
N VAL A 50 -6.95 -7.26 -12.65
CA VAL A 50 -7.87 -6.13 -12.51
C VAL A 50 -8.88 -6.35 -11.38
N CYS A 51 -9.28 -7.60 -11.14
CA CYS A 51 -10.19 -7.93 -10.05
C CYS A 51 -9.64 -7.57 -8.66
N HIS A 52 -8.34 -7.36 -8.50
CA HIS A 52 -7.69 -6.96 -7.25
C HIS A 52 -7.52 -5.45 -7.08
N PHE A 53 -7.89 -4.64 -8.08
CA PHE A 53 -7.66 -3.19 -8.06
C PHE A 53 -8.95 -2.39 -8.05
N ALA A 54 -8.86 -1.21 -7.45
CA ALA A 54 -9.96 -0.30 -7.27
C ALA A 54 -9.45 1.15 -7.33
N LEU A 55 -10.31 2.05 -7.80
CA LEU A 55 -10.04 3.48 -7.77
C LEU A 55 -10.91 4.15 -6.71
N ARG A 56 -10.29 5.05 -5.94
CA ARG A 56 -10.97 5.99 -5.05
C ARG A 56 -10.59 7.42 -5.43
N LEU A 57 -11.48 8.37 -5.14
CA LEU A 57 -11.11 9.77 -5.18
C LEU A 57 -10.10 10.06 -4.06
N ALA A 58 -9.02 10.77 -4.43
CA ALA A 58 -8.03 11.23 -3.46
C ALA A 58 -8.61 12.27 -2.50
N GLU A 59 -9.49 13.13 -3.03
CA GLU A 59 -10.21 14.15 -2.26
C GLU A 59 -11.71 13.96 -2.47
N PRO A 60 -12.51 13.99 -1.39
CA PRO A 60 -13.97 13.91 -1.50
C PRO A 60 -14.51 15.16 -2.22
N PRO A 61 -15.60 15.02 -3.00
CA PRO A 61 -16.24 16.18 -3.62
C PRO A 61 -16.67 17.18 -2.55
N THR A 62 -16.35 18.46 -2.76
CA THR A 62 -16.80 19.52 -1.86
C THR A 62 -18.28 19.79 -2.13
N ILE A 63 -19.15 19.17 -1.32
CA ILE A 63 -20.60 19.39 -1.39
C ILE A 63 -20.96 20.52 -0.41
N PRO A 64 -21.45 21.68 -0.90
CA PRO A 64 -21.88 22.78 -0.03
C PRO A 64 -22.99 22.32 0.93
N GLY A 65 -22.76 22.44 2.23
CA GLY A 65 -23.74 22.10 3.27
C GLY A 65 -23.75 20.64 3.74
N ALA A 66 -22.97 19.75 3.13
CA ALA A 66 -22.73 18.43 3.68
C ALA A 66 -21.77 18.53 4.87
N SER A 67 -22.06 17.85 5.98
CA SER A 67 -21.07 17.62 7.03
C SER A 67 -19.83 17.00 6.40
N LYS A 68 -18.62 17.40 6.84
CA LYS A 68 -17.35 16.73 6.50
C LYS A 68 -17.34 15.29 7.03
N GLN A 69 -18.23 14.45 6.53
CA GLN A 69 -18.13 13.02 6.72
C GLN A 69 -17.04 12.56 5.76
N SER A 70 -16.01 12.00 6.37
CA SER A 70 -14.81 11.45 5.76
C SER A 70 -15.17 10.17 4.99
N GLU A 71 -16.05 10.30 3.99
CA GLU A 71 -16.46 9.19 3.16
C GLU A 71 -15.37 8.95 2.11
N CYS A 72 -14.88 7.71 2.07
CA CYS A 72 -14.01 7.27 0.98
C CYS A 72 -14.87 7.03 -0.27
N PHE A 73 -14.73 7.91 -1.27
CA PHE A 73 -15.50 7.82 -2.53
C PHE A 73 -14.83 6.85 -3.50
N TRP A 74 -15.18 5.58 -3.38
CA TRP A 74 -14.79 4.55 -4.35
C TRP A 74 -15.53 4.74 -5.67
N LEU A 75 -14.80 4.70 -6.77
CA LEU A 75 -15.34 4.86 -8.13
C LEU A 75 -15.91 3.56 -8.70
N HIS A 76 -16.13 2.54 -7.85
CA HIS A 76 -16.68 1.27 -8.26
C HIS A 76 -17.94 0.90 -7.44
N PRO A 77 -19.07 0.58 -8.08
CA PRO A 77 -20.22 0.01 -7.37
C PRO A 77 -20.13 -1.53 -7.27
N PHE A 78 -19.46 -2.16 -8.24
CA PHE A 78 -19.57 -3.61 -8.49
C PHE A 78 -18.25 -4.39 -8.50
N LEU A 79 -17.10 -3.73 -8.50
CA LEU A 79 -15.83 -4.43 -8.38
C LEU A 79 -15.75 -5.02 -6.97
N LYS A 80 -15.69 -6.35 -6.90
CA LYS A 80 -15.37 -7.07 -5.68
C LYS A 80 -13.90 -7.40 -5.77
N MET A 81 -13.08 -6.72 -4.96
CA MET A 81 -11.73 -7.21 -4.75
C MET A 81 -11.82 -8.64 -4.20
N SER A 82 -11.15 -9.59 -4.85
CA SER A 82 -10.85 -10.88 -4.22
C SER A 82 -9.59 -10.67 -3.38
N GLN A 83 -9.63 -10.92 -2.07
CA GLN A 83 -8.42 -10.96 -1.23
C GLN A 83 -8.45 -12.26 -0.43
N ASP A 84 -8.46 -13.36 -1.16
CA ASP A 84 -7.58 -14.41 -0.68
C ASP A 84 -6.13 -14.01 -1.03
N ILE A 85 -5.45 -13.37 -0.06
CA ILE A 85 -4.03 -13.00 -0.17
C ILE A 85 -3.18 -14.23 -0.55
N HIS A 86 -3.59 -15.43 -0.13
CA HIS A 86 -2.89 -16.66 -0.46
C HIS A 86 -3.13 -17.06 -1.93
N GLU A 87 -4.37 -16.98 -2.41
CA GLU A 87 -4.67 -17.19 -3.84
C GLU A 87 -3.89 -16.20 -4.70
N MET A 88 -3.98 -14.91 -4.40
CA MET A 88 -3.25 -13.84 -5.12
C MET A 88 -1.74 -14.08 -5.11
N TYR A 89 -1.17 -14.57 -4.01
CA TYR A 89 0.25 -14.95 -3.95
C TYR A 89 0.61 -16.11 -4.88
N GLN A 90 -0.31 -17.08 -5.05
CA GLN A 90 -0.09 -18.27 -5.87
C GLN A 90 -0.33 -18.02 -7.36
N THR A 91 -1.31 -17.19 -7.70
CA THR A 91 -1.78 -16.99 -9.08
C THR A 91 -1.27 -15.68 -9.69
N GLU A 92 -1.06 -14.65 -8.88
CA GLU A 92 -0.94 -13.26 -9.33
C GLU A 92 0.13 -12.49 -8.53
N MET A 93 1.36 -13.01 -8.55
CA MET A 93 2.49 -12.50 -7.78
C MET A 93 2.70 -10.98 -7.91
N SER A 94 2.58 -10.43 -9.11
CA SER A 94 2.78 -8.98 -9.32
C SER A 94 1.69 -8.14 -8.62
N ALA A 95 0.44 -8.61 -8.60
CA ALA A 95 -0.64 -7.97 -7.87
C ALA A 95 -0.43 -8.09 -6.35
N PHE A 96 0.01 -9.26 -5.89
CA PHE A 96 0.39 -9.47 -4.49
C PHE A 96 1.52 -8.53 -4.04
N LEU A 97 2.56 -8.37 -4.86
CA LEU A 97 3.68 -7.49 -4.55
C LEU A 97 3.26 -6.02 -4.54
N TYR A 98 2.34 -5.61 -5.43
CA TYR A 98 1.78 -4.26 -5.42
C TYR A 98 0.95 -4.01 -4.15
N PHE A 99 0.08 -4.94 -3.78
CA PHE A 99 -0.68 -4.88 -2.52
C PHE A 99 0.26 -4.79 -1.31
N TYR A 100 1.35 -5.56 -1.31
CA TYR A 100 2.35 -5.50 -0.27
C TYR A 100 3.03 -4.11 -0.17
N ASP A 101 3.34 -3.47 -1.30
CA ASP A 101 3.94 -2.13 -1.29
C ASP A 101 2.97 -1.10 -0.71
N GLN A 102 1.71 -1.13 -1.16
CA GLN A 102 0.67 -0.26 -0.63
C GLN A 102 0.52 -0.44 0.89
N LEU A 103 0.41 -1.69 1.34
CA LEU A 103 0.26 -2.01 2.76
C LEU A 103 1.48 -1.57 3.59
N SER A 104 2.68 -1.64 3.01
CA SER A 104 3.92 -1.24 3.67
C SER A 104 4.02 0.28 3.84
N ASP A 105 3.65 1.04 2.81
CA ASP A 105 3.59 2.51 2.89
C ASP A 105 2.55 2.95 3.92
N ASP A 106 1.35 2.37 3.86
CA ASP A 106 0.27 2.66 4.81
C ASP A 106 0.70 2.33 6.26
N TYR A 107 1.38 1.20 6.46
CA TYR A 107 1.94 0.82 7.76
C TYR A 107 2.96 1.86 8.27
N LEU A 108 3.93 2.24 7.44
CA LEU A 108 5.00 3.18 7.82
C LEU A 108 4.42 4.54 8.18
N ASN A 109 3.49 5.05 7.38
CA ASN A 109 2.93 6.39 7.53
C ASN A 109 1.93 6.52 8.68
N HIS A 110 1.24 5.44 9.07
CA HIS A 110 0.10 5.57 9.98
C HIS A 110 0.20 4.77 11.28
N ILE A 111 0.92 3.65 11.31
CA ILE A 111 0.79 2.67 12.41
C ILE A 111 2.13 2.21 12.97
N SER A 112 3.22 2.39 12.24
CA SER A 112 4.57 2.00 12.62
C SER A 112 4.99 2.49 14.02
N TRP A 113 4.48 3.63 14.47
CA TRP A 113 4.74 4.20 15.80
C TRP A 113 3.96 3.56 16.95
N LYS A 114 2.92 2.77 16.66
CA LYS A 114 2.03 2.12 17.66
C LYS A 114 2.37 0.65 17.94
N ILE A 115 3.27 0.06 17.16
CA ILE A 115 3.58 -1.36 17.28
C ILE A 115 4.87 -1.61 18.07
N GLU A 116 4.99 -2.81 18.62
CA GLU A 116 6.18 -3.23 19.36
C GLU A 116 7.41 -3.19 18.47
N GLN A 117 8.54 -2.77 19.06
CA GLN A 117 9.80 -2.55 18.35
C GLN A 117 10.26 -3.80 17.60
N ASP A 118 10.18 -4.98 18.21
CA ASP A 118 10.62 -6.24 17.59
C ASP A 118 9.80 -6.59 16.34
N LEU A 119 8.50 -6.32 16.37
CA LEU A 119 7.63 -6.50 15.20
C LEU A 119 7.95 -5.46 14.12
N ALA A 120 8.14 -4.19 14.48
CA ALA A 120 8.52 -3.15 13.53
C ALA A 120 9.84 -3.46 12.79
N MET A 121 10.80 -4.02 13.51
CA MET A 121 12.07 -4.49 12.98
C MET A 121 11.90 -5.67 12.02
N GLU A 122 11.00 -6.59 12.35
CA GLU A 122 10.67 -7.72 11.51
C GLU A 122 10.05 -7.27 10.18
N LEU A 123 9.10 -6.33 10.24
CA LEU A 123 8.47 -5.72 9.08
C LEU A 123 9.46 -4.89 8.24
N GLY A 124 10.38 -4.16 8.89
CA GLY A 124 11.45 -3.45 8.20
C GLY A 124 12.43 -4.38 7.49
N ALA A 125 12.82 -5.48 8.14
CA ALA A 125 13.68 -6.50 7.53
C ALA A 125 13.00 -7.14 6.31
N LEU A 126 11.69 -7.35 6.37
CA LEU A 126 10.86 -7.80 5.26
C LEU A 126 10.95 -6.81 4.08
N MET A 127 10.64 -5.52 4.29
CA MET A 127 10.70 -4.52 3.22
C MET A 127 12.11 -4.39 2.60
N LEU A 128 13.17 -4.45 3.42
CA LEU A 128 14.55 -4.48 2.93
C LEU A 128 14.87 -5.72 2.11
N LYS A 129 14.38 -6.90 2.52
CA LYS A 129 14.54 -8.16 1.78
C LYS A 129 13.87 -8.09 0.41
N LYS A 130 12.75 -7.36 0.25
CA LYS A 130 12.17 -7.04 -1.08
C LYS A 130 13.14 -6.29 -1.95
N ARG A 131 13.64 -5.17 -1.42
CA ARG A 131 14.43 -4.20 -2.17
C ARG A 131 15.78 -4.79 -2.55
N PHE A 132 16.33 -5.59 -1.66
CA PHE A 132 17.62 -6.25 -1.82
C PHE A 132 17.46 -7.77 -1.67
N PRO A 133 16.91 -8.49 -2.68
CA PRO A 133 16.62 -9.93 -2.59
C PRO A 133 17.83 -10.79 -2.20
N ASN A 134 19.02 -10.34 -2.60
CA ASN A 134 20.29 -11.01 -2.37
C ASN A 134 20.84 -10.85 -0.94
N VAL A 135 20.25 -9.96 -0.14
CA VAL A 135 20.65 -9.73 1.25
C VAL A 135 20.23 -10.91 2.12
N THR A 136 21.18 -11.45 2.89
CA THR A 136 21.01 -12.49 3.89
C THR A 136 21.61 -12.01 5.21
N VAL A 137 21.33 -12.72 6.30
CA VAL A 137 21.95 -12.42 7.61
C VAL A 137 23.46 -12.38 7.53
N SER A 138 24.05 -13.32 6.79
CA SER A 138 25.50 -13.47 6.67
C SER A 138 26.16 -12.45 5.75
N ASN A 139 25.41 -11.77 4.89
CA ASN A 139 25.96 -10.88 3.87
C ASN A 139 25.43 -9.45 3.91
N VAL A 140 24.55 -9.11 4.86
CA VAL A 140 23.90 -7.79 4.97
C VAL A 140 24.89 -6.64 4.90
N GLU A 141 26.02 -6.72 5.61
CA GLU A 141 27.03 -5.66 5.62
C GLU A 141 27.70 -5.45 4.25
N LYS A 142 27.72 -6.47 3.40
CA LYS A 142 28.37 -6.43 2.08
C LYS A 142 27.39 -6.17 0.94
N LYS A 143 26.16 -6.65 1.06
CA LYS A 143 25.14 -6.61 -0.01
C LYS A 143 24.05 -5.58 0.20
N LEU A 144 23.90 -5.04 1.42
CA LEU A 144 22.99 -3.94 1.65
C LEU A 144 23.66 -2.66 1.15
N ASP A 145 23.13 -2.09 0.08
CA ASP A 145 23.69 -0.88 -0.52
C ASP A 145 23.14 0.36 0.20
N PHE A 146 23.87 0.80 1.22
CA PHE A 146 23.52 2.01 1.96
C PHE A 146 23.52 3.27 1.10
N LYS A 147 24.25 3.31 -0.03
CA LYS A 147 24.22 4.49 -0.91
C LYS A 147 22.86 4.61 -1.60
N ILE A 148 22.31 3.49 -2.05
CA ILE A 148 20.96 3.45 -2.65
C ILE A 148 19.92 3.85 -1.59
N ILE A 149 20.02 3.31 -0.38
CA ILE A 149 19.09 3.64 0.71
C ILE A 149 19.11 5.14 1.02
N GLU A 150 20.28 5.75 1.18
CA GLU A 150 20.39 7.19 1.45
C GLU A 150 19.85 8.05 0.28
N GLN A 151 20.08 7.63 -0.97
CA GLN A 151 19.53 8.30 -2.15
C GLN A 151 17.99 8.23 -2.20
N GLU A 152 17.40 7.14 -1.71
CA GLU A 152 15.95 6.91 -1.70
C GLU A 152 15.24 7.51 -0.47
N GLY A 153 15.96 8.29 0.35
CA GLY A 153 15.41 8.98 1.51
C GLY A 153 15.73 8.31 2.86
N GLY A 154 16.60 7.30 2.87
CA GLY A 154 17.14 6.69 4.07
C GLY A 154 16.30 5.54 4.64
N LEU A 155 16.71 5.03 5.80
CA LEU A 155 16.07 3.89 6.47
C LEU A 155 14.62 4.15 6.91
N ILE A 156 14.17 5.40 6.91
CA ILE A 156 12.79 5.79 7.19
C ILE A 156 11.77 5.16 6.21
N LYS A 157 12.25 4.77 5.01
CA LYS A 157 11.46 4.02 4.02
C LYS A 157 11.19 2.57 4.40
N TYR A 158 11.80 2.09 5.48
CA TYR A 158 11.69 0.69 5.94
C TYR A 158 11.40 0.57 7.43
N LEU A 159 11.76 1.57 8.24
CA LEU A 159 11.65 1.52 9.70
C LEU A 159 10.91 2.75 10.25
N PRO A 160 10.15 2.62 11.36
CA PRO A 160 9.51 3.75 12.01
C PRO A 160 10.52 4.83 12.44
N GLU A 161 10.14 6.11 12.28
CA GLU A 161 10.98 7.25 12.69
C GLU A 161 11.43 7.17 14.16
N ALA A 162 10.56 6.70 15.05
CA ALA A 162 10.87 6.53 16.48
C ALA A 162 12.11 5.66 16.73
N MET A 163 12.38 4.70 15.83
CA MET A 163 13.55 3.83 15.89
C MET A 163 14.83 4.54 15.43
N MET A 164 14.69 5.61 14.64
CA MET A 164 15.80 6.42 14.14
C MET A 164 16.22 7.53 15.12
N VAL A 165 15.34 7.97 16.02
CA VAL A 165 15.64 9.08 16.95
C VAL A 165 16.79 8.76 17.91
N ASN A 166 17.02 7.48 18.25
CA ASN A 166 18.19 7.05 19.02
C ASN A 166 19.54 7.23 18.28
N VAL A 167 19.53 7.70 17.03
CA VAL A 167 20.72 7.98 16.22
C VAL A 167 21.09 9.47 16.20
N LYS A 168 20.14 10.40 16.38
CA LYS A 168 20.38 11.85 16.24
C LYS A 168 21.34 12.43 17.31
N THR A 169 21.64 11.72 18.39
CA THR A 169 22.58 12.16 19.43
C THR A 169 24.04 11.78 19.16
N ARG A 170 24.37 11.13 18.03
CA ARG A 170 25.76 11.01 17.57
C ARG A 170 25.90 11.67 16.21
N ARG A 171 26.64 12.77 16.21
CA ARG A 171 26.98 13.61 15.05
C ARG A 171 27.30 12.76 13.82
N ALA A 172 26.88 13.30 12.68
CA ALA A 172 27.16 12.86 11.33
C ALA A 172 28.48 12.11 11.17
N GLN A 173 28.40 11.04 10.35
CA GLN A 173 29.44 10.27 9.67
C GLN A 173 29.37 8.80 10.06
N THR A 174 28.75 8.02 9.16
CA THR A 174 28.91 6.57 9.05
C THR A 174 28.42 5.79 10.26
N LEU A 175 27.12 5.51 10.32
CA LEU A 175 26.58 4.43 11.15
C LEU A 175 27.37 3.15 10.83
N SER A 176 28.16 2.68 11.80
CA SER A 176 29.00 1.50 11.57
C SER A 176 28.12 0.29 11.19
N PRO A 177 28.61 -0.64 10.35
CA PRO A 177 27.87 -1.85 9.97
C PRO A 177 27.33 -2.64 11.17
N GLN A 178 27.95 -2.50 12.35
CA GLN A 178 27.54 -3.14 13.60
C GLN A 178 26.24 -2.60 14.19
N VAL A 179 25.91 -1.31 14.00
CA VAL A 179 24.63 -0.73 14.45
C VAL A 179 23.50 -1.20 13.55
N HIS A 180 23.74 -1.28 12.24
CA HIS A 180 22.82 -1.91 11.28
C HIS A 180 22.51 -3.36 11.64
N ARG A 181 23.52 -4.13 12.08
CA ARG A 181 23.34 -5.55 12.48
C ARG A 181 22.41 -5.74 13.69
N ARG A 182 22.34 -4.77 14.61
CA ARG A 182 21.46 -4.85 15.80
C ARG A 182 20.03 -4.35 15.53
N GLN A 183 19.84 -3.60 14.45
CA GLN A 183 18.59 -2.95 14.07
C GLN A 183 17.85 -3.64 12.92
N ILE A 184 18.32 -4.80 12.44
CA ILE A 184 17.61 -5.57 11.42
C ILE A 184 17.43 -6.98 11.97
N SER A 185 16.18 -7.45 12.08
CA SER A 185 15.88 -8.78 12.60
C SER A 185 16.55 -9.85 11.73
N PRO A 186 17.53 -10.61 12.25
CA PRO A 186 18.24 -11.64 11.48
C PRO A 186 17.29 -12.73 10.98
N THR A 187 16.22 -13.01 11.71
CA THR A 187 15.31 -14.12 11.44
C THR A 187 14.61 -14.02 10.06
N VAL A 188 14.46 -12.80 9.53
CA VAL A 188 13.71 -12.54 8.29
C VAL A 188 14.59 -12.57 7.04
N LEU A 189 15.86 -12.18 7.13
CA LEU A 189 16.72 -12.03 5.94
C LEU A 189 17.05 -13.36 5.23
N ASN A 190 16.77 -14.49 5.89
CA ASN A 190 16.93 -15.83 5.33
C ASN A 190 15.60 -16.48 4.88
N SER A 191 14.44 -15.83 5.04
CA SER A 191 13.15 -16.40 4.63
C SER A 191 12.78 -16.08 3.18
N GLU A 192 11.82 -16.84 2.64
CA GLU A 192 11.09 -16.50 1.42
C GLU A 192 10.24 -15.24 1.64
N TYR A 193 10.14 -14.40 0.62
CA TYR A 193 9.71 -13.02 0.78
C TYR A 193 8.85 -12.50 -0.39
N PRO A 194 7.76 -11.74 -0.14
CA PRO A 194 6.95 -11.67 1.10
C PRO A 194 6.00 -12.87 1.17
N SER A 195 5.85 -13.53 2.33
CA SER A 195 4.90 -14.65 2.47
C SER A 195 3.51 -14.18 2.96
N PRO A 196 2.41 -14.82 2.53
CA PRO A 196 1.05 -14.44 2.94
C PRO A 196 0.83 -14.30 4.46
N PRO A 197 1.40 -15.18 5.32
CA PRO A 197 1.25 -15.02 6.78
C PRO A 197 1.84 -13.71 7.31
N ARG A 198 2.95 -13.24 6.73
CA ARG A 198 3.60 -11.98 7.15
C ARG A 198 2.79 -10.76 6.72
N VAL A 199 2.24 -10.79 5.50
CA VAL A 199 1.35 -9.74 5.01
C VAL A 199 0.09 -9.63 5.87
N ARG A 200 -0.49 -10.78 6.27
CA ARG A 200 -1.65 -10.82 7.18
C ARG A 200 -1.37 -10.20 8.55
N ILE A 201 -0.14 -10.30 9.08
CA ILE A 201 0.21 -9.66 10.36
C ILE A 201 0.12 -8.13 10.23
N ILE A 202 0.66 -7.56 9.16
CA ILE A 202 0.59 -6.11 8.91
C ILE A 202 -0.88 -5.70 8.79
N GLU A 203 -1.64 -6.39 7.95
CA GLU A 203 -3.08 -6.15 7.76
C GLU A 203 -3.86 -6.17 9.08
N GLN A 204 -3.66 -7.19 9.93
CA GLN A 204 -4.34 -7.28 11.23
C GLN A 204 -3.95 -6.14 12.18
N LYS A 205 -2.70 -5.70 12.15
CA LYS A 205 -2.25 -4.53 12.92
C LYS A 205 -2.87 -3.24 12.36
N MET A 206 -3.08 -3.14 11.05
CA MET A 206 -3.81 -2.02 10.46
C MET A 206 -5.26 -1.96 10.92
N ILE A 207 -5.95 -3.11 10.90
CA ILE A 207 -7.36 -3.23 11.30
C ILE A 207 -7.56 -2.98 12.80
N SER A 208 -6.70 -3.53 13.66
CA SER A 208 -6.84 -3.37 15.11
C SER A 208 -6.58 -1.93 15.58
N ASN A 209 -5.70 -1.19 14.90
CA ASN A 209 -5.37 0.19 15.26
C ASN A 209 -6.30 1.25 14.64
N SER A 210 -7.08 0.92 13.61
CA SER A 210 -8.12 1.82 13.08
C SER A 210 -9.29 2.01 14.04
N SER A 211 -9.48 1.08 14.98
CA SER A 211 -10.54 1.14 15.98
C SER A 211 -10.21 2.01 17.20
N THR A 212 -8.97 2.52 17.33
CA THR A 212 -8.46 3.03 18.63
C THR A 212 -7.91 4.46 18.69
N SER A 213 -7.79 5.27 17.63
CA SER A 213 -7.48 6.71 17.82
C SER A 213 -7.69 7.67 16.63
N GLY A 214 -8.37 8.79 16.86
CA GLY A 214 -7.84 10.17 16.84
C GLY A 214 -7.27 10.83 15.57
N SER A 215 -6.77 10.09 14.58
CA SER A 215 -6.59 10.58 13.20
C SER A 215 -7.72 9.98 12.37
N GLU A 216 -8.94 10.44 12.66
CA GLU A 216 -10.18 9.74 12.32
C GLU A 216 -10.34 9.46 10.81
N ASP A 217 -9.75 10.23 9.91
CA ASP A 217 -10.12 10.17 8.49
C ASP A 217 -9.43 9.05 7.72
N TYR A 218 -8.10 8.93 7.83
CA TYR A 218 -7.34 7.92 7.07
C TYR A 218 -7.42 6.53 7.72
N ALA A 219 -7.32 6.46 9.05
CA ALA A 219 -7.42 5.19 9.77
C ALA A 219 -8.83 4.60 9.63
N LYS A 220 -9.88 5.42 9.59
CA LYS A 220 -11.24 4.98 9.27
C LYS A 220 -11.41 4.64 7.81
N SER A 221 -10.82 5.38 6.86
CA SER A 221 -10.85 5.00 5.43
C SER A 221 -10.16 3.66 5.17
N MET A 222 -9.03 3.37 5.83
CA MET A 222 -8.32 2.09 5.74
C MET A 222 -9.03 1.00 6.54
N GLY A 223 -9.57 1.34 7.72
CA GLY A 223 -10.43 0.46 8.51
C GLY A 223 -11.68 0.06 7.75
N GLU A 224 -12.35 0.98 7.07
CA GLU A 224 -13.50 0.75 6.19
C GLU A 224 -13.09 -0.01 4.93
N PHE A 225 -11.92 0.28 4.35
CA PHE A 225 -11.34 -0.50 3.26
C PHE A 225 -11.22 -1.97 3.67
N PHE A 226 -10.55 -2.28 4.79
CA PHE A 226 -10.41 -3.65 5.28
C PHE A 226 -11.72 -4.25 5.85
N HIS A 227 -12.61 -3.46 6.45
CA HIS A 227 -13.87 -3.93 7.06
C HIS A 227 -14.93 -4.26 6.02
N ARG A 228 -15.18 -3.36 5.06
CA ARG A 228 -16.07 -3.65 3.90
C ARG A 228 -15.53 -4.80 3.07
N PHE A 229 -14.21 -5.02 3.13
CA PHE A 229 -13.55 -6.12 2.46
C PHE A 229 -13.80 -7.46 3.16
N LYS A 230 -13.63 -7.53 4.48
CA LYS A 230 -13.84 -8.75 5.28
C LYS A 230 -15.30 -9.27 5.22
N GLU A 231 -16.28 -8.38 5.14
CA GLU A 231 -17.70 -8.73 5.09
C GLU A 231 -18.16 -9.32 3.74
N ARG A 232 -17.39 -9.18 2.66
CA ARG A 232 -17.76 -9.70 1.33
C ARG A 232 -17.01 -10.96 0.90
N GLY A 233 -15.98 -11.37 1.65
CA GLY A 233 -15.21 -12.60 1.43
C GLY A 233 -15.76 -13.86 2.12
N LEU A 234 -16.76 -13.74 3.00
CA LEU A 234 -17.38 -14.87 3.69
C LEU A 234 -18.90 -14.72 3.68
N GLY A 235 -19.57 -15.49 2.83
CA GLY A 235 -21.02 -15.67 2.89
C GLY A 235 -21.79 -14.87 1.84
N GLY A 236 -22.56 -15.59 1.03
CA GLY A 236 -23.38 -14.99 0.00
C GLY A 236 -24.41 -14.01 0.55
N THR A 237 -24.45 -12.82 -0.03
CA THR A 237 -25.66 -12.00 -0.03
C THR A 237 -26.17 -11.92 -1.45
N LYS A 238 -27.27 -12.66 -1.68
CA LYS A 238 -28.23 -12.42 -2.76
C LYS A 238 -28.85 -11.01 -2.60
N PHE A 239 -29.51 -10.55 -3.67
CA PHE A 239 -30.36 -9.34 -3.80
C PHE A 239 -29.60 -8.06 -4.20
N LEU A 240 -29.97 -7.29 -5.24
CA LEU A 240 -31.01 -7.35 -6.29
C LEU A 240 -30.50 -6.57 -7.53
N PRO A 241 -31.09 -6.78 -8.72
CA PRO A 241 -30.77 -6.05 -9.94
C PRO A 241 -31.55 -4.73 -10.06
N LYS A 242 -31.09 -3.89 -11.01
CA LYS A 242 -31.73 -2.66 -11.56
C LYS A 242 -31.51 -1.41 -10.69
N CYS A 243 -31.18 -0.24 -11.23
CA CYS A 243 -31.62 0.34 -12.51
C CYS A 243 -30.51 0.61 -13.52
#